data_AF-A0A3D4HHT8-F1
#
_entry.id   AF-A0A3D4HHT8-F1
#
_cell.length_a   1.000
_cell.length_b   1.000
_cell.length_c   1.000
_cell.angle_alpha   90.00
_cell.angle_beta   90.00
_cell.angle_gamma   90.00
#
_symmetry.space_group_name_H-M   'P 1'
#
loop_
_entity.id
_entity.type
_entity.pdbx_description
1 polymer ?
#
loop_
_entity_poly.entity_id
_entity_poly.type
_entity_poly.pdbx_seq_one_letter_code
_entity_poly.pdbx_strand_id
1 'polypeptide(L)'
;LLDDIIEEKLFNPTSVCIALVAGGILMLGTEYWKKRSGKEQSELSLHELSISKCLMIGFLQCIAMWPGTSRSMMTIVGGYYAGLRPALAAEFSFLLGLITLSAASGYKALTMGKALLILNAGPLLFGIIVATISAALAVKFLVHVLTRYGLSAFAYYRIVLAGGILLALS
;
A
#
# COMPACT_ATOMS: atom_id res chain seq x y z
N LEU A 1 6.63 -4.44 17.98
CA LEU A 1 5.94 -5.42 18.85
C LEU A 1 5.83 -6.80 18.19
N LEU A 2 5.48 -6.89 16.90
CA LEU A 2 5.33 -8.17 16.19
C LEU A 2 6.35 -8.37 15.05
N ASP A 3 7.40 -7.54 14.98
CA ASP A 3 8.33 -7.48 13.84
C ASP A 3 9.02 -8.82 13.61
N ASP A 4 9.61 -9.40 14.67
CA ASP A 4 10.35 -10.66 14.62
C ASP A 4 9.48 -11.85 14.20
N ILE A 5 8.23 -11.91 14.67
CA ILE A 5 7.27 -13.00 14.34
C ILE A 5 6.85 -12.91 12.87
N ILE A 6 6.70 -11.70 12.35
CA ILE A 6 6.33 -11.46 10.96
C ILE A 6 7.49 -11.84 10.03
N GLU A 7 8.72 -11.43 10.37
CA GLU A 7 9.92 -11.83 9.63
C GLU A 7 10.08 -13.36 9.59
N GLU A 8 9.94 -14.04 10.73
CA GLU A 8 10.18 -15.48 10.79
C GLU A 8 9.11 -16.31 10.05
N LYS A 9 7.82 -15.96 10.20
CA LYS A 9 6.73 -16.82 9.72
C LYS A 9 6.15 -16.43 8.37
N LEU A 10 6.28 -15.17 7.97
CA LEU A 10 5.57 -14.63 6.81
C LEU A 10 6.48 -14.21 5.66
N PHE A 11 7.79 -14.07 5.85
CA PHE A 11 8.76 -13.84 4.76
C PHE A 11 9.15 -15.14 4.06
N ASN A 12 8.15 -15.93 3.66
CA ASN A 12 8.36 -16.99 2.68
C ASN A 12 7.58 -16.67 1.39
N PRO A 13 8.06 -17.11 0.22
CA PRO A 13 7.43 -16.73 -1.04
C PRO A 13 5.97 -17.17 -1.15
N THR A 14 5.61 -18.31 -0.54
CA THR A 14 4.24 -18.82 -0.51
C THR A 14 3.29 -17.88 0.22
N SER A 15 3.67 -17.41 1.42
CA SER A 15 2.92 -16.43 2.22
C SER A 15 2.75 -15.11 1.49
N VAL A 16 3.78 -14.66 0.77
CA VAL A 16 3.72 -13.45 -0.08
C VAL A 16 2.73 -13.65 -1.24
N CYS A 17 2.78 -14.79 -1.92
CA CYS A 17 1.86 -15.09 -3.03
C CYS A 17 0.41 -15.19 -2.56
N ILE A 18 0.16 -15.81 -1.40
CA ILE A 18 -1.17 -15.86 -0.78
C ILE A 18 -1.69 -14.44 -0.51
N ALA A 19 -0.86 -13.57 0.07
CA ALA A 19 -1.24 -12.18 0.34
C ALA A 19 -1.46 -11.35 -0.94
N LEU A 20 -0.69 -11.63 -2.00
CA LEU A 20 -0.89 -11.02 -3.32
C LEU A 20 -2.27 -11.37 -3.90
N VAL A 21 -2.60 -12.67 -3.92
CA VAL A 21 -3.88 -13.18 -4.43
C VAL A 21 -5.04 -12.71 -3.55
N ALA A 22 -4.95 -12.87 -2.23
CA ALA A 22 -6.00 -12.44 -1.30
C ALA A 22 -6.26 -10.94 -1.40
N GLY A 23 -5.20 -10.12 -1.47
CA GLY A 23 -5.32 -8.69 -1.71
C GLY A 23 -5.95 -8.35 -3.06
N GLY A 24 -5.63 -9.10 -4.13
CA GLY A 24 -6.27 -8.96 -5.43
C GLY A 24 -7.78 -9.27 -5.39
N ILE A 25 -8.15 -10.37 -4.75
CA ILE A 25 -9.56 -10.75 -4.56
C ILE A 25 -10.31 -9.67 -3.75
N LEU A 26 -9.69 -9.15 -2.68
CA LEU A 26 -10.26 -8.07 -1.88
C LEU A 26 -10.53 -6.83 -2.75
N MET A 27 -9.57 -6.42 -3.57
CA MET A 27 -9.71 -5.27 -4.48
C MET A 27 -10.86 -5.45 -5.50
N LEU A 28 -11.00 -6.65 -6.08
CA LEU A 28 -12.13 -6.97 -6.96
C LEU A 28 -13.46 -6.94 -6.22
N GLY A 29 -13.50 -7.49 -5.01
CA GLY A 29 -14.67 -7.47 -4.14
C GLY A 29 -15.10 -6.05 -3.77
N THR A 30 -14.15 -5.18 -3.42
CA THR A 30 -14.41 -3.76 -3.13
C THR A 30 -14.96 -3.03 -4.36
N GLU A 31 -14.39 -3.27 -5.54
CA GLU A 31 -14.87 -2.67 -6.79
C GLU A 31 -16.29 -3.17 -7.13
N TYR A 32 -16.55 -4.47 -6.96
CA TYR A 32 -17.87 -5.07 -7.18
C TYR A 32 -18.91 -4.49 -6.21
N TRP A 33 -18.59 -4.41 -4.92
CA TRP A 33 -19.45 -3.81 -3.89
C TRP A 33 -19.77 -2.35 -4.20
N LYS A 34 -18.76 -1.57 -4.60
CA LYS A 34 -18.93 -0.16 -4.97
C LYS A 34 -19.88 0.00 -6.15
N LYS A 35 -19.70 -0.77 -7.22
CA LYS A 35 -20.59 -0.74 -8.40
C LYS A 35 -22.03 -1.12 -8.05
N ARG A 36 -22.21 -2.13 -7.18
CA ARG A 36 -23.54 -2.62 -6.77
C ARG A 36 -24.25 -1.68 -5.81
N SER A 37 -23.52 -0.97 -4.96
CA SER A 37 -24.10 -0.10 -3.95
C SER A 37 -24.82 1.12 -4.55
N GLY A 38 -24.59 1.45 -5.82
CA GLY A 38 -25.25 2.56 -6.52
C GLY A 38 -25.02 3.94 -5.91
N LYS A 39 -24.23 4.02 -4.83
CA LYS A 39 -23.87 5.27 -4.17
C LYS A 39 -23.02 6.06 -5.15
N GLU A 40 -23.58 7.16 -5.65
CA GLU A 40 -22.78 8.18 -6.29
C GLU A 40 -21.60 8.51 -5.38
N GLN A 41 -20.45 8.70 -6.01
CA GLN A 41 -19.23 9.06 -5.32
C GLN A 41 -19.50 10.29 -4.48
N SER A 42 -19.60 10.09 -3.17
CA SER A 42 -19.81 11.16 -2.22
C SER A 42 -18.79 12.26 -2.46
N GLU A 43 -19.23 13.51 -2.48
CA GLU A 43 -18.36 14.70 -2.50
C GLU A 43 -17.63 14.91 -1.17
N LEU A 44 -17.52 13.87 -0.34
CA LEU A 44 -16.73 13.87 0.89
C LEU A 44 -15.30 14.32 0.59
N SER A 45 -14.96 15.48 1.14
CA SER A 45 -13.59 15.95 1.21
C SER A 45 -12.81 15.17 2.27
N LEU A 46 -11.47 15.23 2.20
CA LEU A 46 -10.61 14.64 3.23
C LEU A 46 -10.83 15.26 4.62
N HIS A 47 -11.22 16.53 4.67
CA HIS A 47 -11.45 17.26 5.92
C HIS A 47 -12.76 16.86 6.63
N GLU A 48 -13.72 16.30 5.89
CA GLU A 48 -15.00 15.84 6.43
C GLU A 48 -14.96 14.37 6.86
N LEU A 49 -13.79 13.73 6.77
CA LEU A 49 -13.63 12.33 7.14
C LEU A 49 -13.73 12.19 8.67
N SER A 50 -14.76 11.48 9.12
CA SER A 50 -14.95 11.25 10.56
C SER A 50 -13.80 10.45 11.17
N ILE A 51 -13.48 10.73 12.43
CA ILE A 51 -12.40 10.05 13.17
C ILE A 51 -12.58 8.52 13.13
N SER A 52 -13.81 8.03 13.24
CA SER A 52 -14.12 6.59 13.16
C SER A 52 -13.67 5.98 11.83
N LYS A 53 -13.90 6.67 10.69
CA LYS A 53 -13.43 6.23 9.38
C LYS A 53 -11.90 6.27 9.28
N CYS A 54 -11.25 7.30 9.82
CA CYS A 54 -9.79 7.37 9.88
C CYS A 54 -9.18 6.20 10.68
N LEU A 55 -9.77 5.87 11.83
CA LEU A 55 -9.33 4.75 12.67
C LEU A 55 -9.54 3.40 11.97
N MET A 56 -10.65 3.23 11.25
CA MET A 56 -10.87 2.04 10.42
C MET A 56 -9.79 1.89 9.36
N ILE A 57 -9.41 2.97 8.66
CA ILE A 57 -8.33 2.91 7.66
C ILE A 57 -6.99 2.57 8.33
N GLY A 58 -6.69 3.14 9.50
CA GLY A 58 -5.50 2.81 10.29
C GLY A 58 -5.47 1.34 10.71
N PHE A 59 -6.60 0.78 11.14
CA PHE A 59 -6.71 -0.64 11.47
C PHE A 59 -6.44 -1.54 10.25
N LEU A 60 -7.00 -1.19 9.08
CA LEU A 60 -6.70 -1.89 7.83
C LEU A 60 -5.22 -1.78 7.45
N GLN A 61 -4.55 -0.67 7.76
CA GLN A 61 -3.11 -0.54 7.56
C GLN A 61 -2.31 -1.52 8.43
N CYS A 62 -2.76 -1.84 9.64
CA CYS A 62 -2.10 -2.86 10.46
C CYS A 62 -2.12 -4.25 9.80
N ILE A 63 -3.17 -4.57 9.04
CA ILE A 63 -3.24 -5.82 8.25
C ILE A 63 -2.17 -5.83 7.17
N ALA A 64 -1.77 -4.67 6.66
CA ALA A 64 -0.69 -4.55 5.68
C ALA A 64 0.70 -4.90 6.22
N MET A 65 0.84 -5.19 7.53
CA MET A 65 2.08 -5.73 8.08
C MET A 65 2.35 -7.17 7.61
N TRP A 66 1.36 -7.91 7.07
CA TRP A 66 1.61 -9.20 6.41
C TRP A 66 2.41 -8.97 5.10
N PRO A 67 3.65 -9.50 4.96
CA PRO A 67 4.46 -9.46 3.75
C PRO A 67 3.72 -9.88 2.48
N GLY A 68 3.80 -9.06 1.44
CA GLY A 68 3.02 -9.25 0.19
C GLY A 68 1.66 -8.56 0.22
N THR A 69 1.12 -8.23 1.39
CA THR A 69 0.03 -7.27 1.51
C THR A 69 0.56 -5.88 1.20
N SER A 70 -0.15 -5.12 0.37
CA SER A 70 0.26 -3.76 0.04
C SER A 70 -0.37 -2.78 1.03
N ARG A 71 0.48 -1.97 1.68
CA ARG A 71 0.04 -0.88 2.56
C ARG A 71 -0.89 0.07 1.83
N SER A 72 -0.46 0.57 0.68
CA SER A 72 -1.27 1.49 -0.12
C SER A 72 -2.60 0.85 -0.56
N MET A 73 -2.61 -0.44 -0.87
CA MET A 73 -3.85 -1.17 -1.20
C MET A 73 -4.82 -1.18 -0.02
N MET A 74 -4.38 -1.60 1.18
CA MET A 74 -5.26 -1.68 2.35
C MET A 74 -5.84 -0.32 2.74
N THR A 75 -5.03 0.73 2.69
CA THR A 75 -5.48 2.09 3.00
C THR A 75 -6.39 2.68 1.94
N ILE A 76 -6.15 2.41 0.65
CA ILE A 76 -7.04 2.84 -0.45
C ILE A 76 -8.38 2.10 -0.39
N VAL A 77 -8.36 0.78 -0.18
CA VAL A 77 -9.57 -0.03 0.01
C VAL A 77 -10.36 0.48 1.22
N GLY A 78 -9.68 0.77 2.33
CA GLY A 78 -10.28 1.43 3.49
C GLY A 78 -10.90 2.79 3.14
N GLY A 79 -10.22 3.61 2.35
CA GLY A 79 -10.73 4.87 1.83
C GLY A 79 -12.02 4.70 1.01
N TYR A 80 -12.09 3.65 0.19
CA TYR A 80 -13.30 3.35 -0.59
C TYR A 80 -14.47 2.97 0.33
N TYR A 81 -14.24 2.16 1.36
CA TYR A 81 -15.26 1.84 2.36
C TYR A 81 -15.64 3.06 3.22
N ALA A 82 -14.72 3.99 3.42
CA ALA A 82 -14.98 5.27 4.06
C ALA A 82 -15.77 6.25 3.17
N GLY A 83 -15.96 5.92 1.89
CA GLY A 83 -16.73 6.70 0.92
C GLY A 83 -15.91 7.68 0.08
N LEU A 84 -14.57 7.61 0.14
CA LEU A 84 -13.70 8.48 -0.65
C LEU A 84 -13.70 8.09 -2.13
N ARG A 85 -13.57 9.13 -2.98
CA ARG A 85 -13.33 8.95 -4.41
C ARG A 85 -11.93 8.35 -4.64
N PRO A 86 -11.68 7.66 -5.78
CA PRO A 86 -10.39 7.02 -6.07
C PRO A 86 -9.17 7.91 -5.84
N ALA A 87 -9.23 9.16 -6.29
CA ALA A 87 -8.14 10.12 -6.13
C ALA A 87 -7.91 10.49 -4.65
N LEU A 88 -8.97 10.81 -3.91
CA LEU A 88 -8.88 11.17 -2.49
C LEU A 88 -8.44 9.98 -1.61
N ALA A 89 -8.90 8.77 -1.92
CA ALA A 89 -8.44 7.56 -1.22
C ALA A 89 -6.94 7.31 -1.44
N ALA A 90 -6.44 7.55 -2.65
CA ALA A 90 -5.01 7.50 -2.95
C ALA A 90 -4.25 8.61 -2.20
N GLU A 91 -4.74 9.85 -2.24
CA GLU A 91 -4.15 10.99 -1.53
C GLU A 91 -4.04 10.73 -0.02
N PHE A 92 -5.12 10.31 0.63
CA PHE A 92 -5.13 9.92 2.04
C PHE A 92 -4.09 8.83 2.33
N SER A 93 -4.07 7.79 1.50
CA SER A 93 -3.12 6.68 1.60
C SER A 93 -1.67 7.14 1.49
N PHE A 94 -1.37 8.10 0.61
CA PHE A 94 -0.02 8.65 0.47
C PHE A 94 0.38 9.57 1.61
N LEU A 95 -0.52 10.42 2.10
CA LEU A 95 -0.27 11.27 3.29
C LEU A 95 0.01 10.40 4.52
N LEU A 96 -0.82 9.38 4.76
CA LEU A 96 -0.60 8.42 5.83
C LEU A 96 0.70 7.62 5.63
N GLY A 97 1.00 7.26 4.38
CA GLY A 97 2.24 6.62 3.98
C GLY A 97 3.47 7.48 4.28
N LEU A 98 3.42 8.78 4.00
CA LEU A 98 4.51 9.72 4.28
C LEU A 98 4.83 9.73 5.78
N ILE A 99 3.80 9.83 6.63
CA ILE A 99 3.99 9.86 8.09
C ILE A 99 4.56 8.51 8.57
N THR A 100 3.91 7.42 8.21
CA THR A 100 4.24 6.08 8.74
C THR A 100 5.58 5.55 8.22
N LEU A 101 5.88 5.73 6.93
CA LEU A 101 7.16 5.29 6.36
C LEU A 101 8.32 6.18 6.78
N SER A 102 8.11 7.49 6.95
CA SER A 102 9.16 8.37 7.49
C SER A 102 9.49 8.01 8.93
N ALA A 103 8.48 7.74 9.76
CA ALA A 103 8.68 7.28 11.13
C ALA A 103 9.43 5.93 11.17
N ALA A 104 9.01 4.95 10.35
CA ALA A 104 9.66 3.65 10.28
C ALA A 104 11.12 3.76 9.76
N SER A 105 11.35 4.57 8.73
CA SER A 105 12.70 4.78 8.16
C SER A 105 13.61 5.50 9.16
N GLY A 106 13.10 6.53 9.84
CA GLY A 106 13.82 7.24 10.89
C GLY A 106 14.18 6.33 12.06
N TYR A 107 13.22 5.52 12.53
CA TYR A 107 13.47 4.52 13.56
C TYR A 107 14.56 3.53 13.13
N LYS A 108 14.47 2.99 11.92
CA LYS A 108 15.46 2.04 11.38
C LYS A 108 16.84 2.67 11.21
N ALA A 109 16.90 3.94 10.80
CA ALA A 109 18.16 4.68 10.72
C ALA A 109 18.83 4.87 12.09
N LEU A 110 18.04 5.17 13.13
CA LEU A 110 18.54 5.32 14.50
C LEU A 110 19.04 3.99 15.07
N THR A 111 18.36 2.87 14.79
CA THR A 111 18.72 1.56 15.33
C THR A 111 19.86 0.87 14.57
N MET A 112 20.04 1.16 13.28
CA MET A 112 21.15 0.61 12.48
C MET A 112 22.53 1.14 12.90
N GLY A 113 22.60 2.27 13.62
CA GLY A 113 23.81 2.77 14.28
C GLY A 113 25.06 2.76 13.38
N LYS A 114 26.05 1.92 13.73
CA LYS A 114 27.36 1.83 13.03
C LYS A 114 27.26 1.31 11.59
N ALA A 115 26.22 0.56 11.23
CA ALA A 115 26.05 0.06 9.86
C ALA A 115 25.82 1.20 8.86
N LEU A 116 25.18 2.29 9.30
CA LEU A 116 24.98 3.49 8.47
C LEU A 116 26.30 4.23 8.17
N LEU A 117 27.27 4.16 9.09
CA LEU A 117 28.58 4.82 8.94
C LEU A 117 29.46 4.17 7.86
N ILE A 118 29.15 2.93 7.48
CA ILE A 118 29.87 2.18 6.44
C ILE A 118 29.24 2.43 5.06
N LEU A 119 28.06 3.06 4.99
CA LEU A 119 27.40 3.39 3.72
C LEU A 119 28.14 4.52 3.00
N ASN A 120 28.46 4.28 1.73
CA ASN A 120 28.97 5.34 0.86
C ASN A 120 27.86 6.36 0.56
N ALA A 121 28.13 7.64 0.87
CA ALA A 121 27.17 8.72 0.68
C ALA A 121 26.76 8.91 -0.79
N GLY A 122 27.66 8.66 -1.75
CA GLY A 122 27.39 8.82 -3.18
C GLY A 122 26.22 7.94 -3.68
N PRO A 123 26.32 6.60 -3.62
CA PRO A 123 25.24 5.70 -3.99
C PRO A 123 23.95 5.92 -3.17
N LEU A 124 24.08 6.26 -1.89
CA LEU A 124 22.92 6.55 -1.04
C LEU A 124 22.13 7.76 -1.56
N LEU A 125 22.81 8.89 -1.80
CA LEU A 125 22.18 10.11 -2.30
C LEU A 125 21.59 9.91 -3.70
N PHE A 126 22.31 9.19 -4.57
CA PHE A 126 21.80 8.84 -5.89
C PHE A 126 20.52 8.00 -5.80
N GLY A 127 20.51 6.97 -4.94
CA GLY A 127 19.33 6.14 -4.69
C GLY A 127 18.14 6.96 -4.18
N ILE A 128 18.36 7.91 -3.26
CA ILE A 128 17.32 8.81 -2.76
C ILE A 128 16.71 9.65 -3.88
N ILE A 129 17.55 10.24 -4.75
CA ILE A 129 17.09 11.08 -5.87
C ILE A 129 16.26 10.24 -6.85
N VAL A 130 16.80 9.08 -7.27
CA VAL A 130 16.11 8.19 -8.22
C VAL A 130 14.79 7.68 -7.64
N ALA A 131 14.79 7.24 -6.38
CA ALA A 131 13.58 6.78 -5.70
C ALA A 131 12.52 7.89 -5.58
N THR A 132 12.94 9.13 -5.32
CA THR A 132 12.03 10.29 -5.21
C THR A 132 11.35 10.58 -6.54
N ILE A 133 12.12 10.64 -7.64
CA ILE A 133 11.57 10.88 -8.98
C ILE A 133 10.66 9.73 -9.39
N SER A 134 11.11 8.49 -9.21
CA SER A 134 10.33 7.29 -9.52
C SER A 134 9.02 7.24 -8.72
N ALA A 135 9.05 7.57 -7.43
CA ALA A 135 7.86 7.59 -6.58
C ALA A 135 6.86 8.65 -7.04
N ALA A 136 7.31 9.86 -7.40
CA ALA A 136 6.44 10.92 -7.91
C ALA A 136 5.73 10.50 -9.21
N LEU A 137 6.46 9.87 -10.13
CA LEU A 137 5.90 9.33 -11.38
C LEU A 137 4.91 8.19 -11.10
N ALA A 138 5.26 7.26 -10.20
CA ALA A 138 4.42 6.14 -9.82
C ALA A 138 3.11 6.58 -9.15
N VAL A 139 3.14 7.61 -8.30
CA VAL A 139 1.93 8.20 -7.67
C VAL A 139 1.01 8.76 -8.75
N LYS A 140 1.54 9.56 -9.67
CA LYS A 140 0.75 10.15 -10.77
C LYS A 140 0.12 9.06 -11.64
N PHE A 141 0.89 8.03 -11.97
CA PHE A 141 0.40 6.87 -12.71
C PHE A 141 -0.69 6.11 -11.94
N LEU A 142 -0.47 5.82 -10.65
CA LEU A 142 -1.43 5.11 -9.80
C LEU A 142 -2.77 5.86 -9.74
N VAL A 143 -2.74 7.15 -9.47
CA VAL A 143 -3.97 7.97 -9.40
C VAL A 143 -4.69 7.94 -10.75
N HIS A 144 -3.97 8.06 -11.86
CA HIS A 144 -4.57 7.97 -13.20
C HIS A 144 -5.23 6.60 -13.46
N VAL A 145 -4.57 5.50 -13.09
CA VAL A 145 -5.13 4.16 -13.27
C VAL A 145 -6.35 3.95 -12.38
N LEU A 146 -6.31 4.38 -11.12
CA LEU A 146 -7.42 4.24 -10.18
C LEU A 146 -8.64 5.05 -10.61
N THR A 147 -8.44 6.25 -11.17
CA THR A 147 -9.56 7.07 -11.66
C THR A 147 -10.17 6.51 -12.94
N ARG A 148 -9.37 5.91 -13.84
CA ARG A 148 -9.83 5.40 -15.14
C ARG A 148 -10.33 3.96 -15.11
N TYR A 149 -9.66 3.08 -14.37
CA TYR A 149 -9.91 1.63 -14.36
C TYR A 149 -10.33 1.08 -12.99
N GLY A 150 -10.38 1.93 -11.95
CA GLY A 150 -10.70 1.51 -10.59
C GLY A 150 -9.65 0.57 -9.99
N LEU A 151 -10.04 -0.22 -9.00
CA LEU A 151 -9.14 -1.17 -8.32
C LEU A 151 -8.86 -2.44 -9.16
N SER A 152 -9.68 -2.69 -10.19
CA SER A 152 -9.64 -3.96 -10.95
C SER A 152 -8.30 -4.18 -11.65
N ALA A 153 -7.74 -3.15 -12.29
CA ALA A 153 -6.47 -3.28 -13.02
C ALA A 153 -5.32 -3.74 -12.09
N PHE A 154 -5.23 -3.15 -10.90
CA PHE A 154 -4.23 -3.54 -9.90
C PHE A 154 -4.50 -4.90 -9.29
N ALA A 155 -5.77 -5.28 -9.14
CA ALA A 155 -6.12 -6.61 -8.66
C ALA A 155 -5.61 -7.71 -9.60
N TYR A 156 -5.86 -7.57 -10.91
CA TYR A 156 -5.35 -8.51 -11.91
C TYR A 156 -3.83 -8.55 -11.94
N TYR A 157 -3.18 -7.38 -11.87
CA TYR A 157 -1.72 -7.30 -11.76
C TYR A 157 -1.19 -8.11 -10.58
N ARG A 158 -1.78 -7.99 -9.39
CA ARG A 158 -1.36 -8.75 -8.19
C ARG A 158 -1.52 -10.25 -8.36
N ILE A 159 -2.64 -10.70 -8.94
CA ILE A 159 -2.92 -12.13 -9.14
C ILE A 159 -1.93 -12.72 -10.16
N VAL A 160 -1.70 -12.03 -11.28
CA VAL A 160 -0.72 -12.47 -12.30
C VAL A 160 0.69 -12.47 -11.72
N LEU A 161 1.06 -11.46 -10.94
CA LEU A 161 2.38 -11.40 -10.29
C LEU A 161 2.58 -12.59 -9.35
N ALA A 162 1.57 -12.95 -8.55
CA ALA A 162 1.63 -14.12 -7.68
C ALA A 162 1.85 -15.41 -8.50
N GLY A 163 1.13 -15.58 -9.61
CA GLY A 163 1.33 -16.71 -10.53
C GLY A 163 2.74 -16.75 -11.10
N GLY A 164 3.27 -15.59 -11.54
CA GLY A 164 4.63 -15.48 -12.05
C GLY A 164 5.71 -15.81 -11.02
N ILE A 165 5.53 -15.38 -9.76
CA ILE A 165 6.45 -15.73 -8.67
C ILE A 165 6.42 -17.22 -8.39
N LEU A 166 5.24 -17.84 -8.31
CA LEU A 166 5.12 -19.28 -8.07
C LEU A 166 5.78 -20.10 -9.20
N LEU A 167 5.59 -19.69 -10.46
CA LEU A 167 6.23 -20.33 -11.62
C LEU A 167 7.75 -20.15 -11.64
N ALA A 168 8.27 -19.03 -11.15
CA ALA A 168 9.71 -18.80 -11.07
C ALA A 168 10.39 -19.60 -9.95
N LEU A 169 9.62 -20.10 -8.98
CA LEU A 169 10.11 -20.84 -7.81
C LEU A 169 9.86 -22.35 -7.90
N SER A 170 9.04 -22.79 -8.86
CA SER A 170 8.81 -24.20 -9.21
C SER A 170 9.90 -24.73 -10.14
#